data_AF-M6Y1U1-F1
#
_entry.id   AF-M6Y1U1-F1
#
_cell.length_a   1.000
_cell.length_b   1.000
_cell.length_c   1.000
_cell.angle_alpha   90.00
_cell.angle_beta   90.00
_cell.angle_gamma   90.00
#
_symmetry.space_group_name_H-M   'P 1'
#
loop_
_entity.id
_entity.type
_entity.pdbx_description
1 polymer ?
#
loop_
_entity_poly.entity_id
_entity_poly.type
_entity_poly.pdbx_seq_one_letter_code
_entity_poly.pdbx_strand_id
1 'polypeptide(L)'
;MGCVKRDIERKVGNPNIRLKSLLEISERILTQSKNSKNKIYSIHSPEVECISKGKSYKRYEFGCKVSLVTTSKSNWVVGVQALHDNPYDGHTLKDAINQMEKIVGLRPKEVYALNHSRNSASRFYWRSTGYKSKDHHPEDVQVHLSNKSRKKMTRWE
;
A
#
# COMPACT_ATOMS: atom_id res chain seq x y z
N MET A 1 21.56 19.82 -5.63
CA MET A 1 21.51 18.61 -6.50
C MET A 1 21.83 18.89 -7.97
N GLY A 2 21.28 19.93 -8.60
CA GLY A 2 21.52 20.20 -10.03
C GLY A 2 23.00 20.34 -10.45
N CYS A 3 23.84 20.95 -9.60
CA CYS A 3 25.27 21.06 -9.87
C CYS A 3 25.99 19.69 -9.85
N VAL A 4 25.61 18.81 -8.93
CA VAL A 4 26.23 17.48 -8.77
C VAL A 4 25.87 16.58 -9.96
N LYS A 5 24.60 16.58 -10.39
CA LYS A 5 24.16 15.85 -11.61
C LYS A 5 25.02 16.24 -12.82
N ARG A 6 25.10 17.55 -13.09
CA ARG A 6 25.85 18.10 -14.23
C ARG A 6 27.35 17.78 -14.18
N ASP A 7 27.95 17.80 -12.98
CA ASP A 7 29.37 17.46 -12.85
C ASP A 7 29.64 15.97 -13.10
N ILE A 8 28.74 15.09 -12.64
CA ILE A 8 28.82 13.64 -12.90
C ILE A 8 28.64 13.37 -14.40
N GLU A 9 27.64 13.97 -15.05
CA GLU A 9 27.40 13.83 -16.49
C GLU A 9 28.61 14.29 -17.32
N ARG A 10 29.28 15.38 -16.90
CA ARG A 10 30.48 15.88 -17.58
C ARG A 10 31.69 14.95 -17.41
N LYS A 11 31.84 14.33 -16.24
CA LYS A 11 33.01 13.49 -15.91
C LYS A 11 32.86 12.04 -16.35
N VAL A 12 31.63 11.53 -16.51
CA VAL A 12 31.36 10.14 -16.80
C VAL A 12 30.88 9.99 -18.25
N GLY A 13 31.79 9.58 -19.13
CA GLY A 13 31.49 9.40 -20.56
C GLY A 13 30.59 8.19 -20.87
N ASN A 14 30.65 7.12 -20.06
CA ASN A 14 29.79 5.94 -20.26
C ASN A 14 29.25 5.42 -18.91
N PRO A 15 28.10 5.93 -18.44
CA PRO A 15 27.56 5.56 -17.14
C PRO A 15 27.04 4.11 -17.15
N ASN A 16 27.33 3.38 -16.08
CA ASN A 16 26.76 2.04 -15.87
C ASN A 16 25.23 2.12 -15.66
N ILE A 17 24.54 0.99 -15.76
CA ILE A 17 23.07 0.96 -15.73
C ILE A 17 22.49 1.55 -14.44
N ARG A 18 23.14 1.30 -13.30
CA ARG A 18 22.74 1.82 -11.99
C ARG A 18 22.88 3.34 -11.90
N LEU A 19 23.97 3.89 -12.42
CA LEU A 19 24.21 5.32 -12.45
C LEU A 19 23.22 6.01 -13.39
N LYS A 20 22.90 5.41 -14.54
CA LYS A 20 21.84 5.89 -15.44
C LYS A 20 20.50 6.01 -14.70
N SER A 21 20.06 4.97 -13.98
CA SER A 21 18.82 5.01 -13.21
C SER A 21 18.83 6.11 -12.13
N LEU A 22 19.95 6.29 -11.43
CA LEU A 22 20.07 7.34 -10.42
C LEU A 22 20.06 8.76 -11.02
N LEU A 23 20.67 8.95 -12.19
CA LEU A 23 20.65 10.23 -12.92
C LEU A 23 19.24 10.55 -13.42
N GLU A 24 18.49 9.56 -13.91
CA GLU A 24 17.08 9.71 -14.31
C GLU A 24 16.18 10.10 -13.13
N ILE A 25 16.31 9.41 -11.99
CA ILE A 25 15.61 9.75 -10.76
C ILE A 25 15.96 11.18 -10.32
N SER A 26 17.25 11.54 -10.37
CA SER A 26 17.72 12.88 -10.01
C SER A 26 17.16 13.95 -10.92
N GLU A 27 17.06 13.68 -12.22
CA GLU A 27 16.43 14.57 -13.19
C GLU A 27 14.95 14.77 -12.91
N ARG A 28 14.20 13.69 -12.68
CA ARG A 28 12.78 13.77 -12.29
C ARG A 28 12.58 14.59 -11.00
N ILE A 29 13.48 14.45 -10.03
CA ILE A 29 13.44 15.24 -8.79
C ILE A 29 13.71 16.73 -9.04
N LEU A 30 14.55 17.06 -10.02
CA LEU A 30 14.86 18.46 -10.37
C LEU A 30 13.76 19.11 -11.21
N THR A 31 13.05 18.34 -12.04
CA THR A 31 11.99 18.84 -12.93
C THR A 31 10.60 18.84 -12.28
N GLN A 32 10.37 18.00 -11.26
CA GLN A 32 9.07 17.95 -10.58
C GLN A 32 8.73 19.28 -9.90
N SER A 33 7.47 19.69 -10.02
CA SER A 33 6.95 20.95 -9.47
C SER A 33 6.04 20.71 -8.25
N LYS A 34 5.55 21.78 -7.62
CA LYS A 34 4.61 21.66 -6.49
C LYS A 34 3.31 20.93 -6.86
N ASN A 35 2.89 20.96 -8.12
CA ASN A 35 1.61 20.38 -8.56
C ASN A 35 1.80 19.12 -9.42
N SER A 36 3.03 18.62 -9.58
CA SER A 36 3.25 17.36 -10.30
C SER A 36 2.62 16.18 -9.55
N LYS A 37 2.08 15.23 -10.32
CA LYS A 37 1.62 13.92 -9.81
C LYS A 37 2.81 12.96 -9.69
N ASN A 38 2.65 11.87 -8.93
CA ASN A 38 3.62 10.77 -8.77
C ASN A 38 5.04 11.26 -8.47
N LYS A 39 5.14 12.06 -7.41
CA LYS A 39 6.39 12.67 -6.96
C LYS A 39 7.32 11.64 -6.35
N ILE A 40 8.61 11.84 -6.59
CA ILE A 40 9.66 11.05 -5.96
C ILE A 40 10.02 11.70 -4.64
N TYR A 41 9.84 10.96 -3.55
CA TYR A 41 10.17 11.39 -2.19
C TYR A 41 11.51 10.85 -1.69
N SER A 42 12.03 9.77 -2.30
CA SER A 42 13.31 9.17 -1.97
C SER A 42 14.05 8.73 -3.23
N ILE A 43 15.35 9.02 -3.32
CA ILE A 43 16.20 8.61 -4.44
C ILE A 43 16.40 7.08 -4.45
N HIS A 44 16.52 6.48 -3.26
CA HIS A 44 16.80 5.06 -3.09
C HIS A 44 15.53 4.20 -3.07
N SER A 45 14.35 4.83 -2.95
CA SER A 45 13.05 4.16 -2.91
C SER A 45 12.03 4.99 -3.70
N PRO A 46 12.11 5.01 -5.05
CA PRO A 46 11.21 5.79 -5.90
C PRO A 46 9.74 5.34 -5.82
N GLU A 47 9.48 4.14 -5.30
CA GLU A 47 8.15 3.56 -5.06
C GLU A 47 7.45 4.11 -3.81
N VAL A 48 8.14 4.92 -3.00
CA VAL A 48 7.58 5.51 -1.78
C VAL A 48 6.57 6.59 -2.13
N GLU A 49 5.38 6.48 -1.55
CA GLU A 49 4.27 7.39 -1.76
C GLU A 49 4.00 8.23 -0.52
N CYS A 50 3.44 9.43 -0.73
CA CYS A 50 2.98 10.28 0.36
C CYS A 50 1.51 9.96 0.68
N ILE A 51 1.25 9.60 1.94
CA ILE A 51 -0.06 9.18 2.40
C ILE A 51 -0.53 10.11 3.53
N SER A 52 -1.69 10.72 3.33
CA SER A 52 -2.31 11.60 4.31
C SER A 52 -2.86 10.80 5.51
N LYS A 53 -2.42 11.13 6.72
CA LYS A 53 -2.81 10.43 7.96
C LYS A 53 -4.09 10.94 8.62
N GLY A 54 -4.56 12.13 8.24
CA GLY A 54 -5.68 12.80 8.89
C GLY A 54 -5.43 13.13 10.38
N LYS A 55 -4.16 13.20 10.81
CA LYS A 55 -3.77 13.60 12.17
C LYS A 55 -3.20 15.02 12.13
N SER A 56 -3.61 15.88 13.06
CA SER A 56 -3.18 17.28 13.13
C SER A 56 -1.66 17.43 13.30
N TYR A 57 -1.07 16.66 14.21
CA TYR A 57 0.35 16.72 14.57
C TYR A 57 1.28 15.98 13.58
N LYS A 58 0.76 15.03 12.79
CA LYS A 58 1.52 14.32 11.75
C LYS A 58 0.63 14.10 10.53
N ARG A 59 0.65 15.06 9.62
CA ARG A 59 -0.28 15.12 8.47
C ARG A 59 0.00 14.06 7.41
N TYR A 60 1.26 13.71 7.22
CA TYR A 60 1.71 12.79 6.17
C TYR A 60 2.59 11.69 6.73
N GLU A 61 2.59 10.57 6.04
CA GLU A 61 3.65 9.58 6.12
C GLU A 61 4.11 9.16 4.72
N PHE A 62 5.28 8.56 4.66
CA PHE A 62 5.92 8.13 3.42
C PHE A 62 6.10 6.62 3.48
N GLY A 63 5.58 5.91 2.49
CA GLY A 63 5.75 4.47 2.37
C GLY A 63 5.00 3.88 1.19
N CYS A 64 5.10 2.56 1.03
CA CYS A 64 4.28 1.79 0.10
C CYS A 64 3.14 1.13 0.87
N LYS A 65 1.92 1.23 0.37
CA LYS A 65 0.77 0.56 0.98
C LYS A 65 0.85 -0.93 0.66
N VAL A 66 0.50 -1.78 1.62
CA VAL A 66 0.53 -3.24 1.43
C VAL A 66 -0.82 -3.83 1.84
N SER A 67 -1.36 -4.70 0.98
CA SER A 67 -2.48 -5.58 1.31
C SER A 67 -1.94 -6.88 1.91
N LEU A 68 -2.52 -7.28 3.04
CA LEU A 68 -2.11 -8.48 3.78
C LEU A 68 -3.34 -9.34 4.04
N VAL A 69 -3.31 -10.58 3.58
CA VAL A 69 -4.38 -11.57 3.77
C VAL A 69 -3.91 -12.64 4.72
N THR A 70 -4.64 -12.83 5.81
CA THR A 70 -4.34 -13.83 6.83
C THR A 70 -5.52 -14.75 7.07
N THR A 71 -5.25 -16.03 7.36
CA THR A 71 -6.29 -16.97 7.80
C THR A 71 -6.86 -16.55 9.16
N SER A 72 -8.17 -16.70 9.37
CA SER A 72 -8.84 -16.30 10.61
C SER A 72 -8.47 -17.12 11.84
N LYS A 73 -8.21 -18.43 11.69
CA LYS A 73 -7.96 -19.35 12.81
C LYS A 73 -6.53 -19.28 13.35
N SER A 74 -5.53 -19.21 12.47
CA SER A 74 -4.12 -19.39 12.82
C SER A 74 -3.20 -18.27 12.30
N ASN A 75 -3.76 -17.20 11.74
CA ASN A 75 -3.04 -16.02 11.24
C ASN A 75 -1.92 -16.33 10.23
N TRP A 76 -2.00 -17.45 9.50
CA TRP A 76 -1.09 -17.71 8.38
C TRP A 76 -1.29 -16.65 7.31
N VAL A 77 -0.18 -16.09 6.84
CA VAL A 77 -0.18 -15.16 5.71
C VAL A 77 -0.36 -15.96 4.44
N VAL A 78 -1.47 -15.72 3.74
CA VAL A 78 -1.86 -16.43 2.51
C VAL A 78 -1.89 -15.49 1.29
N GLY A 79 -1.53 -14.23 1.48
CA GLY A 79 -1.37 -13.25 0.41
C GLY A 79 -0.74 -11.96 0.91
N VAL A 80 0.19 -11.40 0.12
CA VAL A 80 0.83 -10.11 0.37
C VAL A 80 0.98 -9.37 -0.94
N GLN A 81 0.41 -8.17 -1.07
CA GLN A 81 0.50 -7.36 -2.29
C GLN A 81 0.96 -5.95 -1.97
N ALA A 82 1.98 -5.47 -2.67
CA ALA A 82 2.28 -4.04 -2.71
C ALA A 82 1.21 -3.32 -3.53
N LEU A 83 0.70 -2.21 -3.00
CA LEU A 83 -0.31 -1.36 -3.62
C LEU A 83 0.34 -0.04 -3.98
N HIS A 84 0.48 0.18 -5.29
CA HIS A 84 1.04 1.39 -5.87
C HIS A 84 -0.06 2.38 -6.28
N ASP A 85 0.30 3.65 -6.41
CA ASP A 85 -0.55 4.81 -6.69
C ASP A 85 -1.55 5.17 -5.58
N ASN A 86 -1.27 4.77 -4.34
CA ASN A 86 -2.08 5.02 -3.14
C ASN A 86 -3.60 4.82 -3.39
N PRO A 87 -4.03 3.61 -3.79
CA PRO A 87 -5.42 3.35 -4.15
C PRO A 87 -6.31 3.46 -2.91
N TYR A 88 -7.58 3.81 -3.12
CA TYR A 88 -8.55 3.84 -2.03
C TYR A 88 -8.75 2.44 -1.46
N ASP A 89 -8.62 2.29 -0.14
CA ASP A 89 -8.56 0.98 0.51
C ASP A 89 -9.79 0.11 0.23
N GLY A 90 -10.98 0.72 0.08
CA GLY A 90 -12.21 -0.01 -0.25
C GLY A 90 -12.17 -0.73 -1.60
N HIS A 91 -11.35 -0.26 -2.55
CA HIS A 91 -11.24 -0.87 -3.88
C HIS A 91 -10.23 -2.02 -3.91
N THR A 92 -9.40 -2.16 -2.88
CA THR A 92 -8.31 -3.14 -2.84
C THR A 92 -8.74 -4.53 -2.38
N LEU A 93 -9.99 -4.68 -1.88
CA LEU A 93 -10.49 -5.96 -1.37
C LEU A 93 -10.53 -7.05 -2.43
N LYS A 94 -11.04 -6.69 -3.62
CA LYS A 94 -11.20 -7.61 -4.74
C LYS A 94 -9.85 -8.15 -5.20
N ASP A 95 -8.86 -7.27 -5.31
CA ASP A 95 -7.50 -7.64 -5.70
C ASP A 95 -6.83 -8.53 -4.66
N ALA A 96 -7.04 -8.25 -3.37
CA ALA A 96 -6.54 -9.09 -2.29
C ALA A 96 -7.11 -10.52 -2.32
N ILE A 97 -8.42 -10.66 -2.59
CA ILE A 97 -9.07 -11.98 -2.71
C ILE A 97 -8.55 -12.71 -3.94
N ASN A 98 -8.48 -12.03 -5.08
CA ASN A 98 -7.95 -12.61 -6.31
C ASN A 98 -6.49 -13.05 -6.15
N GLN A 99 -5.68 -12.30 -5.38
CA GLN A 99 -4.31 -12.68 -5.09
C GLN A 99 -4.25 -13.95 -4.22
N MET A 100 -5.05 -14.01 -3.15
CA MET A 100 -5.11 -15.17 -2.28
C MET A 100 -5.58 -16.42 -3.04
N GLU A 101 -6.58 -16.28 -3.91
CA GLU A 101 -7.05 -17.37 -4.78
C GLU A 101 -5.95 -17.84 -5.74
N LYS A 102 -5.16 -16.93 -6.32
CA LYS A 102 -4.01 -17.31 -7.17
C LYS A 102 -2.93 -18.08 -6.42
N ILE A 103 -2.69 -17.75 -5.14
CA ILE A 103 -1.64 -18.36 -4.32
C ILE A 103 -2.10 -19.72 -3.77
N VAL A 104 -3.32 -19.79 -3.25
CA VAL A 104 -3.85 -20.96 -2.54
C VAL A 104 -4.65 -21.90 -3.46
N GLY A 105 -5.11 -21.41 -4.61
CA GLY A 105 -6.01 -22.14 -5.52
C GLY A 105 -7.44 -22.28 -5.01
N LEU A 106 -7.78 -21.60 -3.91
CA LEU A 106 -9.09 -21.67 -3.27
C LEU A 106 -9.65 -20.28 -3.06
N ARG A 107 -10.92 -20.12 -3.39
CA ARG A 107 -11.65 -18.88 -3.17
C ARG A 107 -12.34 -18.89 -1.81
N PRO A 108 -12.16 -17.86 -0.96
CA PRO A 108 -12.72 -17.83 0.38
C PRO A 108 -14.23 -17.55 0.33
N LYS A 109 -15.02 -18.24 1.16
CA LYS A 109 -16.47 -17.99 1.30
C LYS A 109 -16.77 -16.78 2.18
N GLU A 110 -15.94 -16.56 3.20
CA GLU A 110 -16.07 -15.46 4.16
C GLU A 110 -14.75 -14.68 4.23
N VAL A 111 -14.83 -13.35 4.22
CA VAL A 111 -13.68 -12.46 4.38
C VAL A 111 -13.99 -11.40 5.42
N TYR A 112 -13.03 -11.19 6.33
CA TYR A 112 -13.14 -10.19 7.40
C TYR A 112 -12.19 -9.04 7.12
N ALA A 113 -12.74 -7.86 6.80
CA ALA A 113 -11.97 -6.64 6.55
C ALA A 113 -11.91 -5.76 7.80
N LEU A 114 -10.68 -5.37 8.17
CA LEU A 114 -10.41 -4.54 9.35
C LEU A 114 -10.49 -3.05 8.97
N ASN A 115 -11.40 -2.33 9.63
CA ASN A 115 -11.66 -0.91 9.37
C ASN A 115 -10.96 0.06 10.36
N HIS A 116 -10.18 -0.44 11.32
CA HIS A 116 -9.55 0.39 12.34
C HIS A 116 -8.15 -0.05 12.75
N SER A 117 -7.20 0.87 12.59
CA SER A 117 -6.00 0.97 13.41
C SER A 117 -6.31 1.90 14.59
N ARG A 118 -6.63 1.34 15.76
CA ARG A 118 -6.70 2.13 17.00
C ARG A 118 -5.31 2.17 17.61
N ASN A 119 -4.69 3.34 17.49
CA ASN A 119 -3.66 3.94 18.36
C ASN A 119 -2.33 3.22 18.62
N SER A 120 -1.28 4.04 18.52
CA SER A 120 -0.13 4.17 19.43
C SER A 120 0.58 2.89 19.88
N ALA A 121 1.84 2.76 19.46
CA ALA A 121 2.80 1.73 19.80
C ALA A 121 2.52 0.32 19.21
N SER A 122 3.32 -0.03 18.21
CA SER A 122 3.64 -1.43 17.88
C SER A 122 2.50 -2.33 17.40
N ARG A 123 1.86 -1.98 16.27
CA ARG A 123 1.39 -2.96 15.28
C ARG A 123 1.00 -2.21 14.00
N PHE A 124 1.79 -2.35 12.93
CA PHE A 124 1.43 -1.82 11.62
C PHE A 124 0.23 -2.60 11.07
N TYR A 125 -0.98 -2.13 11.36
CA TYR A 125 -2.16 -2.34 10.55
C TYR A 125 -2.70 -0.96 10.19
N TRP A 126 -2.89 -0.70 8.90
CA TRP A 126 -3.21 0.60 8.34
C TRP A 126 -4.63 1.07 8.73
N ARG A 127 -4.83 2.40 8.75
CA ARG A 127 -6.09 3.05 9.13
C ARG A 127 -6.98 3.21 7.89
N SER A 128 -7.61 2.12 7.48
CA SER A 128 -8.59 2.14 6.39
C SER A 128 -10.00 2.32 6.92
N THR A 129 -10.50 3.54 6.94
CA THR A 129 -11.95 3.80 7.06
C THR A 129 -12.73 3.43 5.79
N GLY A 130 -12.11 2.73 4.84
CA GLY A 130 -12.52 2.63 3.44
C GLY A 130 -13.40 1.44 3.07
N TYR A 131 -13.46 0.38 3.88
CA TYR A 131 -14.41 -0.71 3.63
C TYR A 131 -15.79 -0.34 4.21
N LYS A 132 -16.35 0.79 3.81
CA LYS A 132 -17.68 1.24 4.26
C LYS A 132 -18.75 1.05 3.19
N SER A 133 -18.40 1.11 1.90
CA SER A 133 -19.37 0.93 0.82
C SER A 133 -19.37 -0.50 0.30
N LYS A 134 -20.56 -1.02 -0.04
CA LYS A 134 -20.74 -2.36 -0.61
C LYS A 134 -20.38 -2.42 -2.10
N ASP A 135 -20.23 -1.27 -2.76
CA ASP A 135 -20.12 -1.15 -4.22
C ASP A 135 -18.91 -1.89 -4.83
N HIS A 136 -17.91 -2.21 -4.01
CA HIS A 136 -16.67 -2.88 -4.42
C HIS A 136 -16.51 -4.28 -3.81
N HIS A 137 -17.56 -4.81 -3.18
CA HIS A 137 -17.53 -6.15 -2.62
C HIS A 137 -17.81 -7.19 -3.71
N PRO A 138 -17.03 -8.28 -3.78
CA PRO A 138 -17.39 -9.42 -4.62
C PRO A 138 -18.76 -10.00 -4.19
N GLU A 139 -19.64 -10.25 -5.15
CA GLU A 139 -21.00 -10.76 -4.91
C GLU A 139 -21.01 -12.18 -4.32
N ASP A 140 -19.94 -12.93 -4.59
CA ASP A 140 -19.81 -14.35 -4.27
C ASP A 140 -19.13 -14.63 -2.93
N VAL A 141 -18.66 -13.59 -2.23
CA VAL A 141 -17.95 -13.70 -0.95
C VAL A 141 -18.64 -12.87 0.12
N GLN A 142 -18.92 -13.49 1.27
CA GLN A 142 -19.51 -12.79 2.39
C GLN A 142 -18.46 -11.92 3.10
N VAL A 143 -18.58 -10.60 2.96
CA VAL A 143 -17.66 -9.63 3.57
C VAL A 143 -18.17 -9.12 4.92
N HIS A 144 -17.38 -9.32 5.96
CA HIS A 144 -17.63 -8.86 7.32
C HIS A 144 -16.72 -7.68 7.69
N LEU A 145 -17.30 -6.61 8.22
CA LEU A 145 -16.59 -5.39 8.62
C LEU A 145 -16.48 -5.30 10.14
N SER A 146 -15.28 -5.05 10.65
CA SER A 146 -14.96 -5.12 12.09
C SER A 146 -15.68 -4.12 13.02
N ASN A 147 -16.41 -3.13 12.47
CA ASN A 147 -17.07 -2.07 13.24
C ASN A 147 -18.57 -2.30 13.52
N LYS A 148 -19.18 -3.34 12.94
CA LYS A 148 -20.47 -3.84 13.43
C LYS A 148 -20.16 -4.75 14.62
N SER A 149 -20.97 -4.70 15.67
CA SER A 149 -20.77 -5.42 16.94
C SER A 149 -20.09 -6.77 16.70
N ARG A 150 -19.05 -7.10 17.50
CA ARG A 150 -18.44 -8.44 17.47
C ARG A 150 -19.56 -9.46 17.60
N LYS A 151 -20.05 -9.99 16.49
CA LYS A 151 -20.90 -11.18 16.52
C LYS A 151 -20.04 -12.23 17.21
N LYS A 152 -20.57 -12.84 18.28
CA LYS A 152 -19.91 -13.97 18.93
C LYS A 152 -19.53 -14.93 17.81
N MET A 153 -18.23 -15.16 17.64
CA MET A 153 -17.72 -16.14 16.71
C MET A 153 -18.38 -17.47 17.09
N THR A 154 -19.30 -17.96 16.27
CA THR A 154 -19.71 -19.36 16.40
C THR A 154 -18.53 -20.18 15.93
N ARG A 155 -17.97 -20.92 16.88
CA ARG A 155 -16.95 -21.94 16.65
C ARG A 155 -17.59 -23.00 15.76
N TRP A 156 -17.30 -22.97 14.47
CA TRP A 156 -17.62 -24.08 13.58
C TRP A 156 -16.70 -25.25 13.95
N GLU A 157 -17.32 -26.40 14.24
CA GLU A 157 -16.68 -27.69 14.52
C GLU A 157 -15.79 -28.16 13.36
#